data_AF-A0A1Q2GU05-F1
#
_entry.id   AF-A0A1Q2GU05-F1
#
_cell.length_a   1.000
_cell.length_b   1.000
_cell.length_c   1.000
_cell.angle_alpha   90.00
_cell.angle_beta   90.00
_cell.angle_gamma   90.00
#
_symmetry.space_group_name_H-M   'P 1'
#
loop_
_entity.id
_entity.type
_entity.pdbx_description
1 polymer ?
#
loop_
_entity_poly.entity_id
_entity_poly.type
_entity_poly.pdbx_seq_one_letter_code
_entity_poly.pdbx_strand_id
1 'polypeptide(L)' 'MLEAHIKRNKDDSVDGKTDYERLKKMTEGEIEENAKDDPDAPLLTDEELKKFKKVKKSKD' A
#
# COMPACT_ATOMS: atom_id res chain seq x y z
N MET A 1 -7.70 -17.77 -9.47
CA MET A 1 -6.92 -16.53 -9.32
C MET A 1 -7.00 -15.80 -10.65
N LEU A 2 -7.87 -14.79 -10.77
CA LEU A 2 -8.02 -14.02 -12.01
C LEU A 2 -7.00 -12.87 -11.94
N GLU A 3 -5.89 -12.97 -12.67
CA GLU A 3 -4.94 -11.86 -12.80
C GLU A 3 -5.58 -10.72 -13.60
N ALA A 4 -6.15 -9.73 -12.91
CA ALA A 4 -6.68 -8.53 -13.53
C ALA A 4 -5.53 -7.59 -13.93
N HIS A 5 -4.97 -7.79 -15.13
CA HIS A 5 -4.07 -6.79 -15.73
C HIS A 5 -4.90 -5.58 -16.19
N ILE A 6 -4.91 -4.52 -15.37
CA ILE A 6 -5.57 -3.26 -15.70
C ILE A 6 -4.74 -2.52 -16.76
N LYS A 7 -5.18 -2.57 -18.02
CA LYS A 7 -4.62 -1.73 -19.09
C LYS A 7 -5.21 -0.33 -18.98
N ARG A 8 -4.37 0.68 -18.72
CA ARG A 8 -4.75 2.10 -18.73
C ARG A 8 -4.21 2.78 -19.99
N ASN A 9 -5.02 3.60 -20.63
CA ASN A 9 -4.59 4.51 -21.68
C ASN A 9 -3.93 5.75 -21.04
N LYS A 10 -3.11 6.46 -21.84
CA LYS A 10 -2.36 7.63 -21.37
C LYS A 10 -3.27 8.76 -20.86
N ASP A 11 -4.49 8.84 -21.39
CA ASP A 11 -5.45 9.92 -21.12
C ASP A 11 -6.52 9.51 -20.09
N ASP A 12 -6.43 8.30 -19.52
CA ASP A 12 -7.35 7.88 -18.47
C ASP A 12 -7.17 8.78 -17.23
N SER A 13 -8.28 9.21 -16.63
CA SER A 13 -8.25 10.00 -15.41
C SER A 13 -7.52 9.23 -14.30
N VAL A 14 -6.57 9.91 -13.66
CA VAL A 14 -5.86 9.42 -12.47
C VAL A 14 -6.60 9.75 -11.18
N ASP A 15 -7.75 10.44 -11.29
CA ASP A 15 -8.60 10.79 -10.16
C ASP A 15 -9.37 9.54 -9.73
N GLY A 16 -8.73 8.76 -8.86
CA GLY A 16 -9.35 7.60 -8.25
C GLY A 16 -10.53 7.98 -7.37
N LYS A 17 -11.37 7.00 -7.03
CA LYS A 17 -12.50 7.16 -6.09
C LYS A 17 -12.06 7.19 -4.62
N THR A 18 -10.81 7.53 -4.36
CA THR A 18 -10.21 7.47 -3.02
C THR A 18 -10.77 8.60 -2.17
N ASP A 19 -11.40 8.26 -1.05
CA ASP A 19 -11.89 9.24 -0.08
C ASP A 19 -10.73 9.75 0.80
N TYR A 20 -10.07 10.80 0.32
CA TYR A 20 -8.94 11.42 1.01
C TYR A 20 -9.32 12.09 2.33
N GLU A 21 -10.56 12.56 2.48
CA GLU A 21 -11.01 13.22 3.71
C GLU A 21 -11.21 12.20 4.84
N ARG A 22 -11.70 11.01 4.52
CA ARG A 22 -11.71 9.87 5.45
C ARG A 22 -10.30 9.50 5.87
N LEU A 23 -9.37 9.34 4.92
CA LEU A 23 -8.00 8.91 5.21
C LEU A 23 -7.27 9.87 6.15
N LYS A 24 -7.44 11.19 5.96
CA LYS A 24 -6.81 12.21 6.82
C LYS A 24 -7.31 12.18 8.27
N LYS A 25 -8.51 11.65 8.52
CA LYS A 25 -9.14 11.62 9.85
C LYS A 25 -8.96 10.28 10.56
N MET A 26 -8.40 9.29 9.88
CA MET A 26 -8.21 7.94 10.41
C MET A 26 -7.18 7.95 11.54
N THR A 27 -7.48 7.23 12.61
CA THR A 27 -6.58 7.06 13.75
C THR A 27 -5.56 5.96 13.50
N GLU A 28 -4.47 5.95 14.26
CA GLU A 28 -3.43 4.91 14.14
C GLU A 28 -3.98 3.50 14.37
N GLY A 29 -4.88 3.34 15.35
CA GLY A 29 -5.52 2.05 15.63
C GLY A 29 -6.36 1.54 14.45
N GLU A 30 -7.12 2.43 13.81
CA GLU A 30 -7.90 2.09 12.61
C GLU A 30 -6.99 1.78 11.41
N ILE A 31 -5.85 2.47 11.28
CA ILE A 31 -4.85 2.18 10.24
C ILE A 31 -4.28 0.78 10.43
N GLU A 32 -3.89 0.42 11.66
CA GLU A 32 -3.37 -0.91 11.97
C GLU A 32 -4.39 -2.01 11.75
N GLU A 33 -5.65 -1.81 12.16
CA GLU A 33 -6.74 -2.79 11.97
C GLU A 33 -7.00 -3.01 10.48
N ASN A 34 -7.16 -1.94 9.70
CA ASN A 34 -7.36 -2.03 8.26
C ASN A 34 -6.19 -2.74 7.56
N ALA A 35 -4.95 -2.55 8.02
CA ALA A 35 -3.78 -3.22 7.46
C ALA A 35 -3.71 -4.70 7.83
N LYS A 36 -4.22 -5.10 9.01
CA LYS A 36 -4.30 -6.51 9.43
C LYS A 36 -5.40 -7.28 8.68
N ASP A 37 -6.50 -6.60 8.36
CA ASP A 37 -7.67 -7.19 7.72
C ASP A 37 -7.55 -7.29 6.19
N ASP A 38 -6.56 -6.64 5.57
CA ASP A 38 -6.33 -6.68 4.13
C ASP A 38 -5.81 -8.06 3.67
N PRO A 39 -6.60 -8.86 2.92
CA PRO A 39 -6.18 -10.17 2.45
C PRO A 39 -5.14 -10.11 1.32
N ASP A 40 -5.07 -8.98 0.60
CA ASP A 40 -4.18 -8.81 -0.56
C ASP A 40 -2.79 -8.31 -0.12
N ALA A 41 -2.68 -7.72 1.07
CA ALA A 41 -1.44 -7.17 1.61
C ALA A 41 -1.20 -7.57 3.08
N PRO A 42 -0.99 -8.87 3.37
CA PRO A 42 -0.76 -9.34 4.73
C PRO A 42 0.50 -8.70 5.35
N LEU A 43 0.42 -8.41 6.65
CA LEU A 43 1.55 -7.85 7.39
C LEU A 43 2.73 -8.83 7.44
N LEU A 44 3.93 -8.29 7.29
CA LEU A 44 5.17 -9.03 7.46
C LEU A 44 5.43 -9.31 8.94
N THR A 45 5.95 -10.50 9.22
CA THR A 45 6.50 -10.82 10.55
C THR A 45 7.82 -10.09 10.78
N ASP A 46 8.22 -9.93 12.06
CA ASP A 46 9.51 -9.32 12.42
C ASP A 46 10.70 -10.03 11.77
N GLU A 47 10.64 -11.36 11.64
CA GLU A 47 11.69 -12.17 11.01
C GLU A 47 11.77 -11.96 9.49
N GLU A 48 10.64 -11.70 8.84
CA GLU A 48 10.60 -11.33 7.42
C GLU A 48 11.08 -9.90 7.21
N LEU A 49 10.69 -8.99 8.10
CA LEU A 49 11.10 -7.59 8.04
C LEU A 49 12.63 -7.44 8.20
N LYS A 50 13.27 -8.23 9.06
CA LYS A 50 14.74 -8.26 9.23
C LYS A 50 15.49 -8.62 7.95
N LYS A 51 14.87 -9.38 7.04
CA LYS A 51 15.48 -9.75 5.75
C LYS A 51 15.48 -8.58 4.77
N PHE A 52 14.72 -7.52 5.04
CA PHE A 52 14.63 -6.36 4.16
C PHE A 52 15.96 -5.61 4.11
N LYS A 53 16.57 -5.55 2.92
CA LYS A 53 17.85 -4.86 2.71
C LYS A 53 17.59 -3.37 2.43
N LYS A 54 17.95 -2.50 3.38
CA LYS A 54 17.91 -1.05 3.16
C LYS A 54 18.86 -0.65 2.04
N VAL A 55 18.34 -0.05 0.97
CA VAL A 55 19.17 0.54 -0.09
C VAL A 55 19.85 1.79 0.48
N LYS A 56 21.18 1.77 0.55
CA LYS A 56 21.97 2.97 0.82
C LYS A 56 22.03 3.76 -0.48
N LYS A 57 21.37 4.92 -0.55
CA LYS A 57 21.64 5.87 -1.65
C LYS A 57 23.08 6.35 -1.52
N SER A 58 23.89 6.18 -2.56
CA SER A 58 25.11 6.94 -2.73
C SER A 58 24.74 8.43 -2.83
N LYS A 59 25.51 9.30 -2.19
CA LYS A 59 25.46 10.72 -2.52
C LYS A 59 26.22 10.86 -3.82
N ASP A 60 25.51 11.19 -4.89
CA ASP A 60 26.10 11.71 -6.13
C ASP A 60 26.54 13.17 -5.92
#